data_AF-A0A2E0M8F4-F1
#
_entry.id   AF-A0A2E0M8F4-F1
#
_cell.length_a   1.000
_cell.length_b   1.000
_cell.length_c   1.000
_cell.angle_alpha   90.00
_cell.angle_beta   90.00
_cell.angle_gamma   90.00
#
_symmetry.space_group_name_H-M   'P 1'
#
loop_
_entity.id
_entity.type
_entity.pdbx_description
1 polymer ?
#
loop_
_entity_poly.entity_id
_entity_poly.type
_entity_poly.pdbx_seq_one_letter_code
_entity_poly.pdbx_strand_id
1 'polypeptide(L)'
;MSPRRLGKGSQKKARFERLKNEIMRFVTANPGCSAQSIVANLSHDRVMRNHGLTPRKVGFFIPRHLADRLTWWQDHRAGRRVYGRLDENDDTTA
;
A
#
# COMPACT_ATOMS: atom_id res chain seq x y z
N MET A 1 -19.40 1.28 32.41
CA MET A 1 -19.40 2.46 31.52
C MET A 1 -19.03 2.01 30.12
N SER A 2 -19.94 2.15 29.15
CA SER A 2 -19.64 1.83 27.74
C SER A 2 -18.82 2.96 27.14
N PRO A 3 -17.66 2.71 26.49
CA PRO A 3 -16.81 3.78 26.00
C PRO A 3 -17.53 4.57 24.91
N ARG A 4 -17.47 5.91 25.03
CA ARG A 4 -18.08 6.86 24.09
C ARG A 4 -17.64 6.54 22.67
N ARG A 5 -18.60 6.33 21.77
CA ARG A 5 -18.39 6.10 20.33
C ARG A 5 -17.66 7.31 19.73
N LEU A 6 -16.33 7.24 19.67
CA LEU A 6 -15.48 8.23 19.01
C LEU A 6 -15.98 8.40 17.55
N GLY A 7 -16.28 9.63 17.16
CA GLY A 7 -17.08 9.95 15.97
C GLY A 7 -16.50 9.49 14.63
N LYS A 8 -17.33 9.58 13.57
CA LYS A 8 -17.07 9.18 12.16
C LYS A 8 -15.64 9.44 11.64
N GLY A 9 -14.95 10.48 12.10
CA GLY A 9 -13.55 10.79 11.74
C GLY A 9 -12.53 9.76 12.22
N SER A 10 -12.72 9.18 13.41
CA SER A 10 -11.84 8.15 13.97
C SER A 10 -11.85 6.88 13.11
N GLN A 11 -13.03 6.47 12.63
CA GLN A 11 -13.18 5.31 11.74
C GLN A 11 -12.55 5.54 10.37
N LYS A 12 -12.64 6.75 9.81
CA LYS A 12 -12.00 7.10 8.54
C LYS A 12 -10.47 7.04 8.66
N LYS A 13 -9.92 7.60 9.75
CA LYS A 13 -8.48 7.55 10.04
C LYS A 13 -8.00 6.11 10.26
N ALA A 14 -8.72 5.31 11.04
CA ALA A 14 -8.37 3.91 11.27
C ALA A 14 -8.35 3.08 9.97
N ARG A 15 -9.32 3.29 9.07
CA ARG A 15 -9.32 2.63 7.75
C ARG A 15 -8.15 3.07 6.88
N PHE A 16 -7.79 4.35 6.93
CA PHE A 16 -6.65 4.90 6.20
C PHE A 16 -5.33 4.30 6.70
N GLU A 17 -5.09 4.31 8.01
CA GLU A 17 -3.87 3.73 8.61
C GLU A 17 -3.77 2.22 8.36
N ARG A 18 -4.89 1.49 8.46
CA ARG A 18 -4.90 0.05 8.11
C ARG A 18 -4.48 -0.17 6.66
N LEU A 19 -5.03 0.60 5.71
CA LEU A 19 -4.65 0.49 4.30
C LEU A 19 -3.16 0.80 4.10
N LYS A 20 -2.66 1.85 4.74
CA LYS A 20 -1.24 2.25 4.70
C LYS A 20 -0.34 1.11 5.16
N ASN A 21 -0.65 0.51 6.30
CA ASN A 21 0.14 -0.58 6.90
C ASN A 21 0.10 -1.85 6.05
N GLU A 22 -1.05 -2.23 5.51
CA GLU A 22 -1.17 -3.45 4.70
C GLU A 22 -0.44 -3.32 3.35
N ILE A 23 -0.53 -2.17 2.69
CA ILE A 23 0.24 -1.90 1.46
C ILE A 23 1.74 -1.96 1.77
N MET A 24 2.17 -1.27 2.83
CA MET A 24 3.58 -1.27 3.26
C MET A 24 4.11 -2.67 3.52
N ARG A 25 3.37 -3.47 4.30
CA ARG A 25 3.74 -4.85 4.62
C ARG A 25 3.84 -5.71 3.37
N PHE A 26 2.89 -5.58 2.44
CA PHE A 26 2.88 -6.40 1.24
C PHE A 26 4.03 -6.04 0.29
N VAL A 27 4.28 -4.75 0.04
CA VAL A 27 5.33 -4.29 -0.88
C VAL A 27 6.73 -4.62 -0.33
N THR A 28 6.93 -4.46 0.98
CA THR A 28 8.22 -4.80 1.61
C THR A 28 8.50 -6.31 1.60
N ALA A 29 7.47 -7.15 1.71
CA ALA A 29 7.61 -8.60 1.58
C ALA A 29 7.72 -9.07 0.11
N ASN A 30 7.28 -8.27 -0.85
CA ASN A 30 7.25 -8.61 -2.28
C ASN A 30 7.74 -7.44 -3.15
N PRO A 31 9.06 -7.16 -3.18
CA PRO A 31 9.62 -6.16 -4.07
C PRO A 31 9.31 -6.46 -5.54
N GLY A 32 9.05 -5.43 -6.34
CA GLY A 32 8.67 -5.59 -7.74
C GLY A 32 7.20 -6.01 -7.96
N CYS A 33 6.37 -6.01 -6.92
CA CYS A 33 4.95 -6.33 -7.08
C CYS A 33 4.19 -5.23 -7.82
N SER A 34 3.11 -5.61 -8.51
CA SER A 34 2.24 -4.67 -9.23
C SER A 34 1.05 -4.21 -8.38
N ALA A 35 0.42 -3.11 -8.78
CA ALA A 35 -0.79 -2.61 -8.12
C ALA A 35 -1.95 -3.64 -8.13
N GLN A 36 -2.01 -4.49 -9.15
CA GLN A 36 -2.97 -5.59 -9.22
C GLN A 36 -2.74 -6.61 -8.11
N SER A 37 -1.48 -7.00 -7.90
CA SER A 37 -1.08 -7.97 -6.86
C SER A 37 -1.40 -7.42 -5.47
N ILE A 38 -1.12 -6.14 -5.24
CA ILE A 38 -1.47 -5.46 -3.98
C ILE A 38 -2.99 -5.51 -3.75
N VAL A 39 -3.80 -5.14 -4.75
CA VAL A 39 -5.27 -5.13 -4.61
C VAL A 39 -5.83 -6.53 -4.41
N ALA A 40 -5.26 -7.54 -5.07
CA ALA A 40 -5.64 -8.94 -4.87
C ALA A 40 -5.43 -9.37 -3.41
N ASN A 41 -4.23 -9.13 -2.85
CA ASN A 41 -3.94 -9.43 -1.44
C ASN A 41 -4.85 -8.64 -0.47
N LEU A 42 -5.09 -7.35 -0.74
CA LEU A 42 -6.01 -6.56 0.09
C LEU A 42 -7.45 -7.08 0.06
N SER A 43 -7.92 -7.54 -1.11
CA SER A 43 -9.30 -7.96 -1.31
C SER A 43 -9.56 -9.37 -0.78
N HIS A 44 -8.67 -10.31 -1.08
CA HIS A 44 -8.81 -11.72 -0.75
C HIS A 44 -8.27 -12.01 0.65
N ASP A 45 -7.01 -11.66 0.93
CA ASP A 45 -6.33 -12.09 2.16
C ASP A 45 -6.62 -11.17 3.36
N ARG A 46 -6.94 -9.90 3.09
CA ARG A 46 -7.21 -8.89 4.14
C ARG A 46 -8.67 -8.47 4.25
N VAL A 47 -9.56 -9.08 3.45
CA VAL A 47 -11.02 -8.86 3.44
C VAL A 47 -11.38 -7.36 3.27
N MET A 48 -10.57 -6.60 2.53
CA MET A 48 -10.80 -5.17 2.25
C MET A 48 -11.61 -4.93 0.96
N ARG A 49 -12.32 -5.95 0.47
CA ARG A 49 -13.12 -5.90 -0.77
C ARG A 49 -14.11 -4.72 -0.85
N ASN A 50 -14.71 -4.34 0.28
CA ASN A 50 -15.75 -3.30 0.35
C ASN A 50 -15.19 -1.87 0.36
N HIS A 51 -13.88 -1.70 0.22
CA HIS A 51 -13.25 -0.37 0.24
C HIS A 51 -13.18 0.30 -1.15
N GLY A 52 -13.71 -0.35 -2.19
CA GLY A 52 -13.71 0.20 -3.56
C GLY A 52 -12.30 0.47 -4.09
N LEU A 53 -11.32 -0.32 -3.64
CA LEU A 53 -9.93 -0.22 -4.04
C LEU A 53 -9.76 -0.81 -5.44
N THR A 54 -9.05 -0.09 -6.29
CA THR A 54 -8.67 -0.55 -7.64
C THR A 54 -7.17 -0.39 -7.81
N PRO A 55 -6.54 -1.11 -8.75
CA PRO A 55 -5.11 -0.96 -9.01
C PRO A 55 -4.73 0.49 -9.28
N ARG A 56 -5.60 1.24 -9.98
CA ARG A 56 -5.43 2.67 -10.23
C ARG A 56 -5.47 3.50 -8.94
N LYS A 57 -6.42 3.26 -8.03
CA LYS A 57 -6.51 3.96 -6.74
C LYS A 57 -5.30 3.67 -5.84
N VAL A 58 -4.91 2.40 -5.70
CA VAL A 58 -3.68 2.02 -4.98
C VAL A 58 -2.47 2.70 -5.60
N GLY A 59 -2.45 2.76 -6.93
CA GLY A 59 -1.41 3.44 -7.64
C GLY A 59 -1.31 4.95 -7.40
N PHE A 60 -2.40 5.65 -7.17
CA PHE A 60 -2.34 7.05 -6.73
C PHE A 60 -2.07 7.18 -5.23
N PHE A 61 -2.49 6.20 -4.44
CA PHE A 61 -2.34 6.19 -2.99
C PHE A 61 -0.87 6.15 -2.57
N ILE A 62 -0.08 5.25 -3.17
CA ILE A 62 1.34 5.05 -2.82
C ILE A 62 2.16 6.34 -2.95
N PRO A 63 2.25 7.01 -4.12
CA PRO A 63 3.03 8.24 -4.25
C PRO A 63 2.46 9.41 -3.44
N ARG A 64 1.20 9.35 -2.98
CA ARG A 64 0.57 10.42 -2.20
C ARG A 64 0.78 10.27 -0.69
N HIS A 65 0.94 9.06 -0.18
CA HIS A 65 0.89 8.76 1.26
C HIS A 65 2.02 7.87 1.77
N LEU A 66 2.80 7.29 0.87
CA LEU A 66 3.86 6.33 1.15
C LEU A 66 5.15 6.64 0.40
N ALA A 67 5.27 7.81 -0.24
CA ALA A 67 6.44 8.21 -1.00
C ALA A 67 7.71 8.35 -0.15
N ASP A 68 7.56 8.49 1.17
CA ASP A 68 8.63 8.52 2.16
C ASP A 68 9.29 7.15 2.37
N ARG A 69 8.64 6.05 1.95
CA ARG A 69 9.07 4.68 2.30
C ARG A 69 9.00 3.70 1.15
N LEU A 70 8.19 3.97 0.14
CA LEU A 70 8.01 3.11 -1.03
C LEU A 70 8.32 3.92 -2.29
N THR A 71 8.98 3.25 -3.23
CA THR A 71 9.24 3.76 -4.57
C THR A 71 8.48 2.95 -5.62
N TRP A 72 8.55 3.42 -6.87
CA TRP A 72 7.97 2.73 -8.00
C TRP A 72 8.81 2.94 -9.26
N TRP A 73 8.75 1.96 -10.16
CA TRP A 73 9.36 2.05 -11.48
C TRP A 73 8.48 1.35 -12.52
N GLN A 74 8.75 1.62 -13.79
CA GLN A 74 8.06 0.98 -14.90
C GLN A 74 8.72 -0.39 -15.17
N ASP A 75 7.95 -1.46 -15.11
CA ASP A 75 8.34 -2.75 -15.68
C ASP A 75 8.08 -2.70 -17.19
N HIS A 76 9.14 -2.54 -17.97
CA HIS A 76 9.06 -2.43 -19.43
C HIS A 76 8.65 -3.74 -20.11
N ARG A 77 8.86 -4.90 -19.46
CA ARG A 77 8.47 -6.20 -20.02
C ARG A 77 6.96 -6.42 -19.91
N ALA A 78 6.38 -6.04 -18.77
CA ALA A 78 4.96 -6.20 -18.50
C ALA A 78 4.13 -4.92 -18.78
N GLY A 79 4.75 -3.80 -19.17
CA GLY A 79 4.07 -2.55 -19.48
C GLY A 79 3.33 -1.93 -18.29
N ARG A 80 3.74 -2.23 -17.06
CA ARG A 80 3.01 -1.84 -15.84
C ARG A 80 3.96 -1.26 -14.79
N ARG A 81 3.40 -0.49 -13.87
CA ARG A 81 4.14 -0.01 -12.70
C ARG A 81 4.28 -1.11 -11.65
N VAL A 82 5.49 -1.21 -11.11
CA VAL A 82 5.84 -2.08 -9.98
C VAL A 82 6.37 -1.25 -8.82
N TYR A 83 6.31 -1.80 -7.61
CA TYR A 83 6.61 -1.10 -6.37
C TYR A 83 7.68 -1.83 -5.57
N GLY A 84 8.46 -1.07 -4.82
CA GLY A 84 9.48 -1.57 -3.92
C GLY A 84 9.69 -0.64 -2.73
N ARG A 85 10.61 -1.03 -1.84
CA ARG A 85 11.03 -0.15 -0.75
C ARG A 85 11.82 1.03 -1.33
N LEU A 86 11.69 2.20 -0.72
CA LEU A 86 12.61 3.30 -0.96
C LEU A 86 13.90 2.93 -0.21
N ASP A 87 14.96 2.60 -0.94
CA ASP A 87 16.22 2.23 -0.33
C ASP A 87 16.87 3.48 0.28
N GLU A 88 16.86 3.58 1.61
CA GLU A 88 17.79 4.44 2.34
C GLU A 88 19.16 3.76 2.30
N ASN A 89 19.96 4.10 1.28
CA ASN A 89 21.37 3.74 1.11
C ASN A 89 21.65 2.25 0.94
N ASP A 90 21.75 1.82 -0.32
CA ASP A 90 22.65 0.73 -0.67
C ASP A 90 24.08 1.28 -0.75
N ASP A 91 24.65 1.60 0.42
CA ASP A 91 26.11 1.57 0.60
C ASP A 91 26.50 0.08 0.69
N THR A 92 26.34 -0.67 -0.40
CA THR A 92 27.09 -1.92 -0.57
C THR A 92 28.52 -1.51 -0.91
N THR A 93 29.25 -1.16 0.16
CA THR A 93 30.71 -1.21 0.19
C THR A 93 31.09 -2.67 0.38
N ALA A 94 31.55 -3.35 -0.67
CA ALA A 94 32.58 -4.39 -0.68
C ALA A 94 32.73 -5.01 -2.07
#